data_AF-A0A530JRJ3-F1
#
_entry.id   AF-A0A530JRJ3-F1
#
_cell.length_a   1.000
_cell.length_b   1.000
_cell.length_c   1.000
_cell.angle_alpha   90.00
_cell.angle_beta   90.00
_cell.angle_gamma   90.00
#
_symmetry.space_group_name_H-M   'P 1'
#
loop_
_entity.id
_entity.type
_entity.pdbx_description
1 polymer ?
#
loop_
_entity_poly.entity_id
_entity_poly.type
_entity_poly.pdbx_seq_one_letter_code
_entity_poly.pdbx_strand_id
1 'polypeptide(L)' 'AVMNRLFHAYEPYKGELPGRTNGVLISNEQGESVAYAMWNLEDRGPMVIDPGVKVYQGMIIGIHSRDND' A
#
# COMPACT_ATOMS: atom_id res chain seq x y z
N ALA A 1 17.38 -7.58 15.07
CA ALA A 1 17.21 -6.59 16.15
C ALA A 1 15.96 -6.97 16.96
N VAL A 2 15.95 -6.77 18.28
CA VAL A 2 14.76 -7.02 19.12
C VAL A 2 14.25 -5.67 19.63
N MET A 3 12.95 -5.42 19.47
CA MET A 3 12.27 -4.20 19.95
C MET A 3 11.16 -4.60 20.92
N ASN A 4 11.10 -3.94 22.08
CA ASN A 4 10.03 -4.09 23.07
C ASN A 4 9.49 -2.70 23.43
N ARG A 5 8.17 -2.55 23.57
CA ARG A 5 7.53 -1.30 24.01
C ARG A 5 6.64 -1.56 25.22
N LEU A 6 6.66 -0.65 26.19
CA LEU A 6 5.76 -0.65 27.35
C LEU A 6 5.13 0.74 27.47
N PHE A 7 3.85 0.77 27.85
CA PHE A 7 3.12 2.03 28.04
C PHE A 7 3.77 2.85 29.16
N HIS A 8 4.10 4.11 28.90
CA HIS A 8 4.76 4.97 29.88
C HIS A 8 3.76 5.77 30.70
N ALA A 9 2.98 6.63 30.04
CA ALA A 9 1.98 7.49 30.67
C ALA A 9 1.03 8.08 29.62
N TYR A 10 -0.06 8.67 30.11
CA TYR A 10 -0.89 9.58 29.32
C TYR A 10 -0.25 10.97 29.31
N GLU A 11 -0.27 11.63 28.16
CA GLU A 11 0.23 12.99 27.96
C GLU A 11 -0.80 13.83 27.21
N PRO A 12 -0.72 15.17 27.27
CA PRO A 12 -1.54 16.05 26.45
C PRO A 12 -1.40 15.75 24.96
N TYR A 13 -2.45 16.02 24.20
CA TYR A 13 -2.48 15.80 22.75
C TYR A 13 -1.35 16.55 22.03
N LYS A 14 -0.57 15.83 21.23
CA LYS A 14 0.63 16.35 20.52
C LYS A 14 0.37 16.70 19.06
N GLY A 15 -0.89 16.83 18.65
CA GLY A 15 -1.27 17.03 17.25
C GLY A 15 -1.56 15.72 16.52
N GLU A 16 -1.89 15.84 15.24
CA GLU A 16 -2.22 14.68 14.41
C GLU A 16 -0.95 13.91 14.05
N LEU A 17 -1.04 12.58 14.15
CA LEU A 17 0.00 11.72 13.62
C LEU A 17 -0.07 11.79 12.09
N PRO A 18 1.04 12.11 11.40
CA PRO A 18 1.04 12.14 9.95
C PRO A 18 0.67 10.74 9.42
N GLY A 19 -0.28 10.72 8.50
CA GLY A 19 -0.67 9.51 7.80
C GLY A 19 0.43 9.02 6.84
N ARG A 20 0.09 8.00 6.05
CA ARG A 20 0.95 7.53 4.96
C ARG A 20 1.08 8.63 3.91
N THR A 21 2.28 8.89 3.41
CA THR A 21 2.56 9.88 2.35
C THR A 21 2.21 9.39 0.95
N ASN A 22 2.11 8.08 0.77
CA ASN A 22 1.95 7.45 -0.53
C ASN A 22 0.48 7.05 -0.76
N GLY A 23 0.00 7.20 -2.00
CA GLY A 23 -1.26 6.63 -2.47
C GLY A 23 -1.17 5.11 -2.65
N VAL A 24 -2.25 4.50 -3.11
CA VAL A 24 -2.32 3.07 -3.44
C VAL A 24 -2.81 2.85 -4.85
N LEU A 25 -2.29 1.80 -5.47
CA LEU A 25 -2.81 1.29 -6.73
C LEU A 25 -3.93 0.30 -6.42
N ILE A 26 -5.13 0.58 -6.93
CA ILE A 26 -6.35 -0.19 -6.67
C ILE A 26 -6.73 -1.00 -7.92
N SER A 27 -7.09 -2.27 -7.75
CA SER A 27 -7.62 -3.08 -8.85
C SER A 27 -9.02 -2.61 -9.25
N ASN A 28 -9.21 -2.35 -10.54
CA ASN A 28 -10.50 -1.92 -11.09
C ASN A 28 -11.49 -3.08 -11.26
N GLU A 29 -11.01 -4.30 -11.48
CA GLU A 29 -11.86 -5.45 -11.77
C GLU A 29 -11.37 -6.71 -11.05
N GLN A 30 -12.19 -7.76 -11.08
CA GLN A 30 -11.83 -9.09 -10.61
C GLN A 30 -11.15 -9.86 -11.74
N GLY A 31 -10.00 -10.47 -11.46
CA GLY A 31 -9.23 -11.17 -12.48
C GLY A 31 -7.97 -11.80 -11.93
N GLU A 32 -7.07 -12.23 -12.82
CA GLU A 32 -5.74 -12.73 -12.46
C GLU A 32 -4.69 -11.68 -12.87
N SER A 33 -3.72 -11.41 -11.98
CA SER A 33 -2.68 -10.41 -12.25
C SER A 33 -1.76 -10.90 -13.37
N VAL A 34 -1.75 -10.19 -14.50
CA VAL A 34 -0.90 -10.54 -15.64
C VAL A 34 0.42 -9.79 -15.53
N ALA A 35 1.55 -10.50 -15.64
CA ALA A 35 2.89 -9.91 -15.55
C ALA A 35 3.09 -8.71 -16.49
N TYR A 36 2.52 -8.78 -17.70
CA TYR A 36 2.56 -7.67 -18.66
C TYR A 36 1.82 -6.41 -18.17
N ALA A 37 0.66 -6.58 -17.52
CA ALA A 37 -0.07 -5.46 -16.94
C ALA A 37 0.65 -4.89 -15.71
N MET A 38 1.24 -5.77 -14.89
CA MET A 38 2.02 -5.37 -13.71
C MET A 38 3.28 -4.59 -14.09
N TRP A 39 3.99 -5.01 -15.14
CA TRP A 39 5.18 -4.31 -15.61
C TRP A 39 4.90 -2.84 -15.99
N ASN A 40 3.76 -2.58 -16.65
CA ASN A 40 3.33 -1.20 -16.94
C ASN A 40 2.95 -0.40 -15.69
N LEU A 41 2.60 -1.07 -14.59
CA LEU A 41 2.22 -0.45 -13.31
C LEU A 41 3.41 -0.26 -12.37
N GLU A 42 4.50 -1.01 -12.54
CA GLU A 42 5.74 -0.86 -11.75
C GLU A 42 6.35 0.54 -11.88
N ASP A 43 6.22 1.18 -13.05
CA ASP A 43 6.62 2.58 -13.26
C ASP A 43 5.88 3.56 -12.33
N ARG A 44 4.70 3.18 -11.84
CA ARG A 44 3.87 3.99 -10.94
C ARG A 44 4.15 3.73 -9.47
N GLY A 45 4.95 2.71 -9.15
CA GLY A 45 5.42 2.40 -7.80
C GLY A 45 5.49 0.90 -7.52
N PRO A 46 6.02 0.50 -6.36
CA PRO A 46 6.29 -0.89 -6.06
C PRO A 46 5.00 -1.71 -5.91
N MET A 47 4.99 -2.88 -6.54
CA MET A 47 3.89 -3.85 -6.45
C MET A 47 3.91 -4.57 -5.09
N VAL A 48 2.71 -4.88 -4.59
CA VAL A 48 2.50 -5.61 -3.33
C VAL A 48 2.12 -7.07 -3.60
N ILE A 49 1.66 -7.37 -4.83
CA ILE A 49 1.30 -8.70 -5.28
C ILE A 49 2.29 -9.21 -6.33
N ASP A 50 2.34 -10.52 -6.51
CA ASP A 50 3.07 -11.18 -7.59
C ASP A 50 2.16 -11.41 -8.83
N PRO A 51 2.74 -11.72 -10.01
CA PRO A 51 1.97 -12.20 -11.17
C PRO A 51 1.27 -13.53 -10.90
N GLY A 52 0.06 -13.72 -11.44
CA GLY A 52 -0.77 -14.92 -11.26
C GLY A 52 -1.66 -14.89 -9.99
N VAL A 53 -1.63 -13.78 -9.24
CA VAL A 53 -2.49 -13.59 -8.07
C VAL A 53 -3.90 -13.23 -8.53
N LYS A 54 -4.90 -13.93 -8.00
CA LYS A 54 -6.31 -13.58 -8.22
C LYS A 54 -6.63 -12.30 -7.44
N VAL A 55 -6.96 -11.25 -8.16
CA VAL A 55 -7.35 -9.94 -7.63
C VAL A 55 -8.86 -9.76 -7.69
N TYR A 56 -9.38 -8.89 -6.83
CA TYR A 56 -10.77 -8.46 -6.81
C TYR A 56 -10.86 -6.94 -6.91
N GLN A 57 -12.00 -6.43 -7.35
CA GLN A 57 -12.23 -4.98 -7.45
C GLN A 57 -12.09 -4.31 -6.09
N GLY A 58 -11.29 -3.24 -6.01
CA GLY A 58 -10.99 -2.54 -4.76
C GLY A 58 -9.81 -3.13 -3.99
N MET A 59 -9.19 -4.22 -4.45
CA MET A 59 -7.97 -4.75 -3.86
C MET A 59 -6.79 -3.80 -4.08
N ILE A 60 -6.02 -3.51 -3.02
CA ILE A 60 -4.76 -2.76 -3.13
C ILE A 60 -3.70 -3.70 -3.69
N ILE A 61 -3.11 -3.31 -4.83
CA ILE A 61 -2.12 -4.12 -5.58
C ILE A 61 -0.73 -3.50 -5.60
N GLY A 62 -0.60 -2.24 -5.21
CA GLY A 62 0.68 -1.52 -5.23
C GLY A 62 0.67 -0.26 -4.37
N ILE A 63 1.85 0.28 -4.13
CA ILE A 63 2.04 1.58 -3.47
C ILE A 63 2.30 2.59 -4.58
N HIS A 64 1.49 3.64 -4.65
CA HIS A 64 1.69 4.68 -5.65
C HIS A 64 2.85 5.61 -5.23
N SER A 65 3.69 5.99 -6.17
CA SER A 65 4.84 6.89 -5.95
C SER A 65 4.43 8.35 -5.68
N ARG A 66 3.15 8.69 -5.81
CA ARG A 66 2.58 10.00 -5.48
C ARG A 66 1.50 9.83 -4.40
N ASP A 67 1.10 10.95 -3.83
CA ASP A 67 0.08 11.08 -2.78
C ASP A 67 -1.36 10.78 -3.27
N ASN A 68 -1.67 11.02 -4.54
CA ASN A 68 -2.95 10.65 -5.15
C ASN A 68 -3.06 9.14 -5.43
N ASP A 69 -4.27 8.58 -5.30
CA ASP A 69 -4.63 7.22 -5.76
C ASP A 69 -4.70 7.10 -7.29
#